data_AF-A0A3C1IVJ1-F1
#
_entry.id   AF-A0A3C1IVJ1-F1
#
_cell.length_a   1.000
_cell.length_b   1.000
_cell.length_c   1.000
_cell.angle_alpha   90.00
_cell.angle_beta   90.00
_cell.angle_gamma   90.00
#
_symmetry.space_group_name_H-M   'P 1'
#
loop_
_entity.id
_entity.type
_entity.pdbx_description
1 polymer ?
#
loop_
_entity_poly.entity_id
_entity_poly.type
_entity_poly.pdbx_seq_one_letter_code
_entity_poly.pdbx_strand_id
1 'polypeptide(L)'
;MREELQKICEERGFSAEEIERLFSFLARLNPPERQTLFLAFKGFPEYLPAFKDILAAKLDLASNPNPAKLANILSEEEKKLSQMINNLKHES
;
A
#
# COMPACT_ATOMS: atom_id res chain seq x y z
N MET A 1 -13.10 11.45 -12.46
CA MET A 1 -12.05 11.02 -11.50
C MET A 1 -12.35 9.66 -10.91
N ARG A 2 -13.48 9.45 -10.20
CA ARG A 2 -13.87 8.13 -9.68
C ARG A 2 -14.09 7.10 -10.79
N GLU A 3 -14.92 7.41 -11.77
CA GLU A 3 -15.25 6.50 -12.88
C GLU A 3 -14.03 6.10 -13.72
N GLU A 4 -13.11 7.04 -14.00
CA GLU A 4 -11.87 6.73 -14.72
C GLU A 4 -10.99 5.75 -13.94
N LEU A 5 -10.74 5.99 -12.64
CA LEU A 5 -9.91 5.10 -11.83
C LEU A 5 -10.56 3.73 -11.67
N GLN A 6 -11.88 3.69 -11.52
CA GLN A 6 -12.65 2.45 -11.44
C GLN A 6 -12.45 1.63 -12.71
N LYS A 7 -12.60 2.23 -13.89
CA LYS A 7 -12.39 1.55 -15.17
C LYS A 7 -10.97 0.98 -15.30
N ILE A 8 -9.95 1.75 -14.91
CA ILE A 8 -8.56 1.29 -14.92
C ILE A 8 -8.37 0.08 -13.98
N CYS A 9 -9.00 0.11 -12.80
CA CYS A 9 -8.93 -1.01 -11.86
C CYS A 9 -9.65 -2.26 -12.40
N GLU A 10 -10.84 -2.08 -13.00
CA GLU A 10 -11.61 -3.16 -13.64
C GLU A 10 -10.82 -3.79 -14.81
N GLU A 11 -10.20 -2.97 -15.67
CA GLU A 11 -9.34 -3.44 -16.78
C GLU A 11 -8.11 -4.21 -16.29
N ARG A 12 -7.67 -3.99 -15.04
CA ARG A 12 -6.56 -4.70 -14.39
C ARG A 12 -7.01 -5.90 -13.57
N GLY A 13 -8.30 -6.24 -13.58
CA GLY A 13 -8.84 -7.39 -12.88
C GLY A 13 -9.04 -7.20 -11.37
N PHE A 14 -9.20 -5.95 -10.92
CA PHE A 14 -9.56 -5.69 -9.52
C PHE A 14 -11.02 -6.07 -9.28
N SER A 15 -11.26 -6.67 -8.12
CA SER A 15 -12.60 -6.99 -7.63
C SER A 15 -13.31 -5.72 -7.14
N ALA A 16 -14.65 -5.71 -7.14
CA ALA A 16 -15.44 -4.58 -6.63
C ALA A 16 -15.05 -4.19 -5.19
N GLU A 17 -14.75 -5.17 -4.33
CA GLU A 17 -14.32 -4.95 -2.95
C GLU A 17 -12.94 -4.25 -2.87
N GLU A 18 -12.02 -4.59 -3.77
CA GLU A 18 -10.68 -3.98 -3.83
C GLU A 18 -10.76 -2.53 -4.31
N ILE A 19 -11.65 -2.27 -5.27
CA ILE A 19 -11.97 -0.95 -5.77
C ILE A 19 -12.60 -0.08 -4.67
N GLU A 20 -13.55 -0.61 -3.91
CA GLU A 20 -14.15 0.11 -2.77
C GLU A 20 -13.14 0.44 -1.68
N ARG A 21 -12.21 -0.48 -1.37
CA ARG A 21 -11.13 -0.22 -0.41
C ARG A 21 -10.19 0.87 -0.90
N LEU A 22 -9.83 0.86 -2.18
CA LEU A 22 -9.00 1.89 -2.80
C LEU A 22 -9.67 3.27 -2.70
N PHE A 23 -10.96 3.37 -3.05
CA PHE A 23 -11.70 4.63 -2.94
C PHE A 23 -11.88 5.09 -1.50
N SER A 24 -12.10 4.17 -0.56
CA SER A 24 -12.18 4.47 0.86
C SER A 24 -10.87 5.03 1.41
N PHE A 25 -9.73 4.52 0.93
CA PHE A 25 -8.42 5.08 1.26
C PHE A 25 -8.23 6.47 0.65
N LEU A 26 -8.50 6.63 -0.65
CA LEU A 26 -8.38 7.92 -1.32
C LEU A 26 -9.27 9.00 -0.70
N ALA A 27 -10.43 8.63 -0.17
CA ALA A 27 -11.34 9.54 0.54
C ALA A 27 -10.74 10.06 1.86
N ARG A 28 -9.85 9.31 2.51
CA ARG A 28 -9.15 9.72 3.74
C ARG A 28 -7.97 10.65 3.50
N LEU A 29 -7.51 10.76 2.25
CA LEU A 29 -6.41 11.64 1.88
C LEU A 29 -6.90 13.08 1.66
N ASN A 30 -6.03 14.03 1.94
CA ASN A 30 -6.30 15.42 1.61
C ASN A 30 -6.44 15.61 0.09
N PRO A 31 -7.23 16.61 -0.37
CA PRO A 31 -7.45 16.84 -1.79
C PRO A 31 -6.20 16.84 -2.68
N PRO A 32 -5.06 17.48 -2.31
CA PRO A 32 -3.86 17.46 -3.14
C PRO A 32 -3.23 16.06 -3.24
N GLU A 33 -3.11 15.34 -2.12
CA GLU A 33 -2.54 13.98 -2.09
C GLU A 33 -3.38 13.01 -2.94
N ARG A 34 -4.71 13.15 -2.85
CA ARG A 34 -5.66 12.37 -3.66
C ARG A 34 -5.50 12.62 -5.15
N GLN A 35 -5.31 13.89 -5.55
CA GLN A 35 -5.06 14.24 -6.95
C GLN A 35 -3.73 13.68 -7.45
N THR A 36 -2.66 13.80 -6.67
CA THR A 36 -1.36 13.24 -7.02
C THR A 36 -1.42 11.73 -7.23
N LEU A 37 -2.05 10.99 -6.30
CA LEU A 37 -2.20 9.53 -6.42
C LEU A 37 -3.06 9.13 -7.62
N PHE A 38 -4.16 9.84 -7.88
CA PHE A 38 -4.97 9.59 -9.07
C PHE A 38 -4.18 9.78 -10.37
N LEU A 39 -3.40 10.86 -10.47
CA LEU A 39 -2.54 11.11 -11.63
C LEU A 39 -1.47 10.03 -11.77
N ALA A 40 -0.88 9.56 -10.66
CA ALA A 40 0.09 8.47 -10.66
C ALA A 40 -0.52 7.16 -11.18
N PHE A 41 -1.73 6.78 -10.73
CA PHE A 41 -2.41 5.58 -11.22
C PHE A 41 -2.84 5.68 -12.68
N LYS A 42 -3.21 6.89 -13.12
CA LYS A 42 -3.56 7.13 -14.52
C LYS A 42 -2.33 7.07 -15.44
N GLY A 43 -1.21 7.64 -15.01
CA GLY A 43 0.04 7.66 -15.78
C GLY A 43 0.79 6.33 -15.75
N PHE A 44 0.69 5.59 -14.65
CA PHE A 44 1.42 4.35 -14.42
C PHE A 44 0.50 3.26 -13.82
N PRO A 45 -0.44 2.74 -14.63
CA PRO A 45 -1.39 1.74 -14.17
C PRO A 45 -0.73 0.40 -13.80
N GLU A 46 0.53 0.17 -14.18
CA GLU A 46 1.32 -1.01 -13.80
C GLU A 46 1.62 -1.10 -12.29
N TYR A 47 1.59 0.02 -11.56
CA TYR A 47 1.83 0.04 -10.12
C TYR A 47 0.56 -0.18 -9.29
N LEU A 48 -0.62 -0.19 -9.91
CA LEU A 48 -1.89 -0.44 -9.19
C LEU A 48 -1.87 -1.76 -8.40
N PRO A 49 -1.42 -2.90 -8.95
CA PRO A 49 -1.33 -4.15 -8.19
C PRO A 49 -0.41 -4.05 -6.97
N ALA A 50 0.78 -3.47 -7.12
CA ALA A 50 1.69 -3.25 -6.00
C ALA A 50 1.08 -2.32 -4.94
N PHE A 51 0.37 -1.28 -5.39
CA PHE A 51 -0.35 -0.38 -4.50
C PHE A 51 -1.46 -1.12 -3.73
N LYS A 52 -2.16 -2.06 -4.38
CA LYS A 52 -3.18 -2.90 -3.77
C LYS A 52 -2.63 -3.71 -2.60
N ASP A 53 -1.47 -4.35 -2.77
CA ASP A 53 -0.83 -5.14 -1.72
C ASP A 53 -0.39 -4.26 -0.54
N ILE A 54 0.19 -3.10 -0.84
CA ILE A 54 0.57 -2.11 0.18
C ILE A 54 -0.67 -1.57 0.90
N LEU A 55 -1.77 -1.31 0.18
CA LEU A 55 -3.03 -0.83 0.73
C LEU A 55 -3.65 -1.87 1.65
N ALA A 56 -3.67 -3.14 1.23
CA ALA A 56 -4.16 -4.25 2.02
C ALA A 56 -3.35 -4.40 3.32
N ALA A 57 -2.01 -4.34 3.24
CA ALA A 57 -1.14 -4.35 4.41
C ALA A 57 -1.40 -3.17 5.35
N LYS A 58 -1.53 -1.94 4.82
CA LYS A 58 -1.83 -0.74 5.62
C LYS A 58 -3.24 -0.75 6.22
N LEU A 59 -4.23 -1.29 5.53
CA LEU A 59 -5.61 -1.40 6.02
C LEU A 59 -5.76 -2.52 7.05
N ASP A 60 -5.01 -3.63 6.95
CA ASP A 60 -4.95 -4.65 8.01
C ASP A 60 -4.39 -4.04 9.31
N LEU A 61 -3.31 -3.26 9.19
CA LEU A 61 -2.71 -2.50 10.29
C LEU A 61 -3.68 -1.46 10.90
N ALA A 62 -4.53 -0.83 10.08
CA ALA A 62 -5.48 0.18 10.52
C ALA A 62 -6.82 -0.39 11.05
N SER A 63 -7.26 -1.54 10.52
CA SER A 63 -8.53 -2.18 10.89
C SER A 63 -8.38 -3.07 12.11
N ASN A 64 -7.17 -3.57 12.36
CA ASN A 64 -6.81 -4.24 13.60
C ASN A 64 -5.60 -3.51 14.20
N PRO A 65 -5.81 -2.36 14.88
CA PRO A 65 -4.77 -1.66 15.61
C PRO A 65 -4.44 -2.48 16.85
N ASN A 66 -3.91 -3.68 16.66
CA ASN A 66 -3.37 -4.47 17.74
C ASN A 66 -1.90 -4.03 17.86
N PRO A 67 -1.58 -3.11 18.80
CA PRO A 67 -0.22 -2.57 18.92
C PRO A 67 0.82 -3.69 19.11
N ALA A 68 0.42 -4.86 19.62
CA ALA A 68 1.28 -6.03 19.71
C ALA A 68 1.64 -6.64 18.34
N LYS A 69 0.70 -6.70 17.38
CA LYS A 69 0.99 -7.15 16.01
C LYS A 69 1.88 -6.14 15.28
N LEU A 70 1.59 -4.84 15.46
CA LEU A 70 2.37 -3.74 14.89
C LEU A 70 3.81 -3.74 15.43
N ALA A 71 3.97 -3.87 16.75
CA ALA A 71 5.27 -3.99 17.40
C ALA A 71 6.02 -5.24 16.95
N ASN A 72 5.34 -6.38 16.76
CA ASN A 72 5.95 -7.60 16.26
C ASN A 72 6.43 -7.45 14.81
N ILE A 73 5.62 -6.86 13.91
CA ILE A 73 6.02 -6.64 12.51
C ILE A 73 7.21 -5.68 12.44
N LEU A 74 7.18 -4.59 13.21
CA LEU A 74 8.28 -3.63 13.27
C LEU A 74 9.54 -4.26 13.86
N SER A 75 9.44 -5.06 14.93
CA SER A 75 10.58 -5.79 15.51
C SER A 75 11.18 -6.84 14.56
N GLU A 76 10.34 -7.57 13.83
CA GLU A 76 10.80 -8.57 12.84
C GLU A 76 11.54 -7.91 11.68
N GLU A 77 11.02 -6.79 11.17
CA GLU A 77 11.67 -6.03 10.10
C GLU A 77 12.96 -5.36 10.59
N GLU A 78 13.00 -4.83 11.82
CA GLU A 78 14.20 -4.24 12.43
C GLU A 78 15.30 -5.30 12.65
N LYS A 79 14.93 -6.52 13.02
CA LYS A 79 15.85 -7.67 13.10
C LYS A 79 16.42 -8.06 11.75
N LYS A 80 15.59 -8.17 10.70
CA LYS A 80 16.06 -8.47 9.34
C LYS A 80 17.02 -7.40 8.83
N LEU A 81 16.70 -6.13 9.03
CA LEU A 81 17.58 -5.00 8.69
C LEU A 81 18.92 -5.08 9.43
N SER A 82 18.89 -5.36 10.74
CA SER A 82 20.10 -5.51 11.55
C SER A 82 20.96 -6.69 11.11
N GLN A 83 20.36 -7.82 10.74
CA GLN A 83 21.07 -8.97 10.20
C GLN A 83 21.69 -8.68 8.84
N MET A 84 20.97 -8.01 7.92
CA MET A 84 21.54 -7.61 6.64
C MET A 84 22.74 -6.66 6.82
N ILE A 85 22.65 -5.69 7.74
CA ILE A 85 23.75 -4.76 8.05
C ILE A 85 24.96 -5.51 8.63
N ASN A 86 24.75 -6.49 9.50
CA ASN A 86 25.85 -7.29 10.06
C ASN A 86 26.49 -8.20 9.01
N ASN A 87 25.70 -8.81 8.13
CA ASN A 87 26.25 -9.61 7.04
C ASN A 87 27.07 -8.75 6.08
N LEU A 88 26.62 -7.53 5.76
CA LEU A 88 27.37 -6.55 4.96
C LEU A 88 28.68 -6.11 5.62
N LYS A 89 28.78 -6.11 6.95
CA LYS A 89 30.02 -5.78 7.68
C LYS A 89 31.02 -6.93 7.76
N HIS A 90 30.56 -8.18 7.59
CA HIS A 90 31.42 -9.37 7.66
C HIS A 90 31.89 -9.86 6.27
N GLU A 91 31.36 -9.30 5.18
CA GLU A 91 31.84 -9.52 3.80
C GLU A 91 32.92 -8.53 3.35
N SER A 92 33.51 -7.71 4.25
CA SER A 92 34.70 -6.87 3.98
C SER A 92 35.97 -7.44 4.59
#